data_AF-A0A370AKA6-F1
#
_entry.id   AF-A0A370AKA6-F1
#
_cell.length_a   1.000
_cell.length_b   1.000
_cell.length_c   1.000
_cell.angle_alpha   90.00
_cell.angle_beta   90.00
_cell.angle_gamma   90.00
#
_symmetry.space_group_name_H-M   'P 1'
#
loop_
_entity.id
_entity.type
_entity.pdbx_description
1 polymer ?
#
loop_
_entity_poly.entity_id
_entity_poly.type
_entity_poly.pdbx_seq_one_letter_code
_entity_poly.pdbx_strand_id
1 'polypeptide(L)'
;MVDLGNAFVIFGIAYMVGDRYSPDGSRHKRGVSGTLKVFVKSVPLMSYGVGILINLAGWSLPVHLVSWLGIMGRSNQFLVLLVLGLVLSFDWRHHMKSGLIPLVILRYALGISMGLLIWFFLPVDILIRKIAFLCLILPTGFAIVPYSMEFGYDRDSAGAVMNITLIISFFLMWGLTILL
;
A
#
# COMPACT_ATOMS: atom_id res chain seq x y z
N MET A 1 -10.43 5.16 3.58
CA MET A 1 -10.18 4.94 5.03
C MET A 1 -8.91 4.13 5.25
N VAL A 2 -8.77 2.96 4.61
CA VAL A 2 -7.58 2.10 4.72
C VAL A 2 -6.30 2.78 4.19
N ASP A 3 -6.43 3.59 3.13
CA ASP A 3 -5.30 4.29 2.52
C ASP A 3 -4.57 5.25 3.47
N LEU A 4 -5.26 5.81 4.47
CA LEU A 4 -4.65 6.72 5.45
C LEU A 4 -3.68 5.98 6.37
N GLY A 5 -4.07 4.79 6.85
CA GLY A 5 -3.18 3.92 7.62
C GLY A 5 -2.05 3.36 6.76
N ASN A 6 -2.36 2.96 5.52
CA ASN A 6 -1.37 2.45 4.59
C ASN A 6 -0.31 3.51 4.21
N ALA A 7 -0.71 4.77 4.05
CA ALA A 7 0.21 5.88 3.79
C ALA A 7 1.25 6.03 4.92
N PHE A 8 0.85 5.88 6.18
CA PHE A 8 1.80 5.91 7.30
C PHE A 8 2.86 4.79 7.20
N VAL A 9 2.42 3.57 6.90
CA VAL A 9 3.31 2.41 6.78
C VAL A 9 4.22 2.54 5.56
N ILE A 10 3.68 2.94 4.40
CA ILE A 10 4.43 3.03 3.14
C ILE A 10 5.41 4.21 3.15
N PHE A 11 4.96 5.42 3.49
CA PHE A 11 5.81 6.60 3.43
C PHE A 11 6.68 6.77 4.68
N GLY A 12 6.28 6.19 5.81
CA GLY A 12 7.04 6.26 7.06
C GLY A 12 7.96 5.06 7.20
N ILE A 13 7.39 3.92 7.60
CA ILE A 13 8.16 2.73 8.00
C ILE A 13 8.92 2.13 6.80
N ALA A 14 8.24 1.87 5.68
CA ALA A 14 8.87 1.22 4.52
C ALA A 14 9.97 2.10 3.91
N TYR A 15 9.77 3.42 3.86
CA TYR A 15 10.81 4.37 3.45
C TYR A 15 11.99 4.37 4.43
N MET A 16 11.76 4.42 5.75
CA MET A 16 12.85 4.37 6.74
C MET A 16 13.68 3.09 6.63
N VAL A 17 13.01 1.95 6.47
CA VAL A 17 13.68 0.66 6.32
C VAL A 17 14.46 0.63 5.00
N GLY A 18 13.87 1.12 3.90
CA GLY A 18 14.54 1.20 2.60
C GLY A 18 15.78 2.10 2.60
N ASP A 19 15.70 3.28 3.22
CA ASP A 19 16.84 4.21 3.35
C ASP A 19 17.95 3.58 4.22
N ARG A 20 17.58 2.96 5.35
CA ARG A 20 18.54 2.43 6.33
C ARG A 20 19.36 1.26 5.82
N TYR A 21 18.76 0.39 5.01
CA TYR A 21 19.38 -0.80 4.44
C TYR A 21 19.79 -0.60 2.97
N SER A 22 19.78 0.64 2.48
CA SER A 22 20.15 0.98 1.11
C SER A 22 21.57 0.47 0.78
N PRO A 23 21.74 -0.32 -0.30
CA PRO A 23 23.04 -0.72 -0.82
C PRO A 23 23.90 0.49 -1.22
N ASP A 24 23.27 1.59 -1.62
CA ASP A 24 23.94 2.82 -2.03
C ASP A 24 24.29 3.66 -0.80
N GLY A 25 25.17 3.10 0.04
CA GLY A 25 25.46 3.53 1.41
C GLY A 25 26.13 4.90 1.59
N SER A 26 26.24 5.70 0.54
CA SER A 26 26.96 6.99 0.53
C SER A 26 26.09 8.23 0.27
N ARG A 27 24.90 8.11 -0.34
CA ARG A 27 24.05 9.27 -0.69
C ARG A 27 22.82 9.49 0.19
N HIS A 28 22.34 8.46 0.87
CA HIS A 28 21.03 8.48 1.54
C HIS A 28 21.10 7.77 2.90
N LYS A 29 21.88 8.33 3.82
CA LYS A 29 21.66 8.10 5.26
C LYS A 29 20.95 9.32 5.79
N ARG A 30 19.73 9.56 5.30
CA ARG A 30 18.87 10.56 5.93
C ARG A 30 18.51 9.93 7.27
N GLY A 31 19.30 10.20 8.32
CA GLY A 31 18.99 9.72 9.66
C GLY A 31 17.52 10.04 10.02
N VAL A 32 16.95 9.39 11.03
CA VAL A 32 15.50 9.39 11.35
C VAL A 32 14.79 10.75 11.13
N SER A 33 15.45 11.87 11.44
CA SER A 33 14.99 13.24 11.17
C SER A 33 14.73 13.57 9.69
N GLY A 34 15.60 13.17 8.77
CA GLY A 34 15.47 13.40 7.33
C GLY A 34 14.33 12.59 6.72
N THR A 35 14.16 11.33 7.12
CA THR A 35 13.00 10.53 6.70
C THR A 35 11.70 11.07 7.26
N LEU A 36 11.66 11.48 8.53
CA LEU A 36 10.47 12.09 9.11
C LEU A 36 10.06 13.37 8.36
N LYS A 37 11.05 14.14 7.88
CA LYS A 37 10.78 15.34 7.08
C LYS A 37 10.17 15.01 5.72
N VAL A 38 10.62 13.95 5.05
CA VAL A 38 10.03 13.47 3.79
C VAL A 38 8.62 12.93 4.03
N PHE A 39 8.42 12.18 5.10
CA PHE A 39 7.14 11.64 5.51
C PHE A 39 6.10 12.74 5.77
N VAL A 40 6.46 13.74 6.60
CA VAL A 40 5.59 14.87 6.96
C VAL A 40 5.28 15.76 5.75
N LYS A 41 6.21 15.89 4.81
CA LYS A 41 6.02 16.65 3.56
C LYS A 41 5.35 15.86 2.45
N SER A 42 4.96 14.60 2.67
CA SER A 42 4.30 13.81 1.63
C SER A 42 2.91 14.39 1.33
N VAL A 43 2.61 14.54 0.04
CA VAL A 43 1.33 15.07 -0.43
C VAL A 43 0.13 14.30 0.16
N PRO A 44 0.13 12.95 0.21
CA PRO A 44 -0.99 12.21 0.80
C PRO A 44 -1.20 12.53 2.27
N LEU A 45 -0.15 12.56 3.08
CA LEU A 45 -0.25 12.83 4.51
C LEU A 45 -0.71 14.27 4.78
N MET A 46 -0.18 15.25 4.05
CA MET A 46 -0.62 16.64 4.16
C MET A 46 -2.10 16.78 3.78
N SER A 47 -2.53 16.12 2.71
CA SER A 47 -3.93 16.15 2.25
C SER A 47 -4.88 15.55 3.29
N TYR A 48 -4.50 14.42 3.90
CA TYR A 48 -5.27 13.84 5.00
C TYR A 48 -5.32 14.73 6.23
N GLY A 49 -4.18 15.32 6.62
CA GLY A 49 -4.10 16.25 7.74
C GLY A 49 -5.02 17.46 7.55
N VAL A 50 -4.98 18.08 6.36
CA VAL A 50 -5.86 19.21 6.02
C VAL A 50 -7.33 18.78 6.07
N GLY A 51 -7.68 17.61 5.50
CA GLY A 51 -9.06 17.11 5.52
C GLY A 51 -9.59 16.88 6.94
N ILE A 52 -8.78 16.30 7.82
CA ILE A 52 -9.12 16.10 9.24
C ILE A 52 -9.29 17.43 9.96
N LEU A 53 -8.38 18.39 9.74
CA LEU A 53 -8.45 19.72 10.37
C LEU A 53 -9.71 20.49 9.95
N ILE A 54 -10.06 20.46 8.66
CA ILE A 54 -11.30 21.08 8.15
C ILE A 54 -12.53 20.44 8.82
N ASN A 55 -12.55 19.11 8.92
CA ASN A 55 -13.65 18.38 9.54
C ASN A 55 -13.79 18.68 11.04
N LEU A 56 -12.67 18.72 11.79
CA LEU A 56 -12.66 19.05 13.22
C LEU A 56 -13.01 20.51 13.49
N ALA A 57 -12.63 21.43 12.61
CA ALA A 57 -13.01 22.84 12.69
C ALA A 57 -14.49 23.09 12.37
N GLY A 58 -15.23 22.06 11.91
CA GLY A 58 -16.62 22.20 11.47
C GLY A 58 -16.77 23.05 10.22
N TRP A 59 -15.69 23.30 9.48
CA TRP A 59 -15.71 24.13 8.28
C TRP A 59 -16.34 23.35 7.12
N SER A 60 -17.44 23.87 6.60
CA SER A 60 -18.02 23.39 5.36
C SER A 60 -17.27 24.01 4.18
N LEU A 61 -16.69 23.14 3.35
CA LEU A 61 -16.09 23.56 2.09
C LEU A 61 -17.19 24.05 1.12
N PRO A 62 -16.91 25.07 0.28
CA PRO A 62 -17.87 25.54 -0.72
C PRO A 62 -18.31 24.39 -1.62
N VAL A 63 -19.61 24.34 -1.97
CA VAL A 63 -20.21 23.26 -2.78
C VAL A 63 -19.44 23.01 -4.07
N HIS A 64 -18.97 24.06 -4.74
CA HIS A 64 -18.14 23.94 -5.93
C HIS A 64 -16.82 23.23 -5.66
N LEU A 65 -16.14 23.53 -4.56
CA LEU A 65 -14.85 22.89 -4.27
C LEU A 65 -15.03 21.40 -3.94
N VAL A 66 -16.10 21.05 -3.22
CA VAL A 66 -16.46 19.66 -2.92
C VAL A 66 -16.80 18.88 -4.19
N SER A 67 -17.55 19.48 -5.12
CA SER A 67 -17.94 18.80 -6.37
C SER A 67 -16.74 18.52 -7.26
N TRP A 68 -15.81 19.47 -7.39
CA TRP A 68 -14.56 19.30 -8.12
C TRP A 68 -13.65 18.24 -7.49
N LEU A 69 -13.45 18.27 -6.18
CA LEU A 69 -12.69 17.23 -5.45
C LEU A 69 -13.36 15.85 -5.60
N GLY A 70 -14.69 15.80 -5.60
CA GLY A 70 -15.46 14.58 -5.80
C GLY A 70 -15.27 13.97 -7.20
N ILE A 71 -15.14 14.79 -8.24
CA ILE A 71 -14.83 14.31 -9.60
C ILE A 71 -13.43 13.68 -9.62
N MET A 72 -12.43 14.39 -9.10
CA MET A 72 -11.05 13.87 -9.02
C MET A 72 -10.95 12.58 -8.20
N GLY A 73 -11.68 12.51 -7.09
CA GLY A 73 -11.76 11.31 -6.24
C GLY A 73 -12.35 10.11 -6.98
N ARG A 74 -13.39 10.29 -7.80
CA ARG A 74 -13.96 9.21 -8.63
C ARG A 74 -13.02 8.77 -9.74
N SER A 75 -12.31 9.70 -10.37
CA SER A 75 -11.31 9.40 -11.41
C SER A 75 -10.12 8.59 -10.89
N ASN A 76 -9.81 8.68 -9.59
CA ASN A 76 -8.73 7.90 -8.98
C ASN A 76 -8.88 6.39 -9.22
N GLN A 77 -10.10 5.86 -9.13
CA GLN A 77 -10.33 4.43 -9.35
C GLN A 77 -9.96 4.00 -10.78
N PHE A 78 -10.32 4.82 -11.78
CA PHE A 78 -9.93 4.58 -13.18
C PHE A 78 -8.41 4.64 -13.36
N LEU A 79 -7.76 5.68 -12.80
CA LEU A 79 -6.31 5.85 -12.88
C LEU A 79 -5.55 4.68 -12.23
N VAL A 80 -6.00 4.22 -11.06
CA VAL A 80 -5.41 3.07 -10.36
C VAL A 80 -5.54 1.81 -11.21
N LEU A 81 -6.69 1.55 -11.82
CA LEU A 81 -6.88 0.39 -12.72
C LEU A 81 -6.02 0.50 -13.99
N LEU A 82 -5.85 1.69 -14.54
CA LEU A 82 -4.99 1.93 -15.70
C LEU A 82 -3.52 1.68 -15.35
N VAL A 83 -3.04 2.25 -14.25
CA VAL A 83 -1.66 2.01 -13.76
C VAL A 83 -1.44 0.53 -13.44
N LEU A 84 -2.42 -0.15 -12.85
CA LEU A 84 -2.39 -1.59 -12.60
C LEU A 84 -2.15 -2.37 -13.89
N GLY A 85 -2.89 -2.03 -14.97
CA GLY A 85 -2.73 -2.67 -16.28
C GLY A 85 -1.37 -2.37 -16.93
N LEU A 86 -0.84 -1.16 -16.77
CA LEU A 86 0.49 -0.79 -17.29
C LEU A 86 1.64 -1.47 -16.55
N VAL A 87 1.51 -1.63 -15.23
CA VAL A 87 2.53 -2.23 -14.37
C VAL A 87 2.49 -3.76 -14.45
N LEU A 88 1.35 -4.35 -14.80
CA LEU A 88 1.19 -5.78 -14.95
C LEU A 88 2.09 -6.32 -16.07
N SER A 89 3.21 -6.92 -15.69
CA SER A 89 4.14 -7.57 -16.61
C SER A 89 4.26 -9.04 -16.27
N PHE A 90 4.03 -9.93 -17.24
CA PHE A 90 4.12 -11.39 -17.06
C PHE A 90 5.55 -11.97 -17.10
N ASP A 91 6.55 -11.10 -17.29
CA ASP A 91 7.97 -11.46 -17.36
C ASP A 91 8.63 -11.65 -15.99
N TRP A 92 7.82 -11.72 -14.92
CA TRP A 92 8.29 -11.93 -13.55
C TRP A 92 8.98 -13.30 -13.35
N ARG A 93 8.72 -14.27 -14.22
CA ARG A 93 9.25 -15.64 -14.09
C ARG A 93 10.77 -15.71 -14.19
N HIS A 94 11.40 -14.89 -15.02
CA HIS A 94 12.86 -14.86 -15.15
C HIS A 94 13.54 -14.09 -14.02
N HIS A 95 12.82 -13.19 -13.37
CA HIS A 95 13.34 -12.28 -12.34
C HIS A 95 13.02 -12.77 -10.91
N MET A 96 12.16 -13.78 -10.75
CA MET A 96 11.88 -14.36 -9.43
C MET A 96 13.01 -15.28 -8.98
N LYS A 97 13.90 -14.71 -8.16
CA LYS A 97 14.90 -15.46 -7.40
C LYS A 97 14.22 -16.42 -6.42
N SER A 98 14.74 -17.64 -6.27
CA SER A 98 14.18 -18.68 -5.39
C SER A 98 13.97 -18.22 -3.94
N GLY A 99 14.80 -17.28 -3.46
CA GLY A 99 14.67 -16.67 -2.13
C GLY A 99 13.44 -15.76 -1.93
N LEU A 100 12.76 -15.32 -2.99
CA LEU A 100 11.57 -14.46 -2.90
C LEU A 100 10.27 -15.27 -2.68
N ILE A 101 10.26 -16.54 -3.07
CA ILE A 101 9.08 -17.41 -2.91
C ILE A 101 8.72 -17.60 -1.42
N PRO A 102 9.67 -17.94 -0.51
CA PRO A 102 9.37 -18.01 0.92
C PRO A 102 8.82 -16.71 1.49
N LEU A 103 9.28 -15.55 1.01
CA LEU A 103 8.79 -14.24 1.45
C LEU A 103 7.31 -14.04 1.09
N VAL A 104 6.93 -14.38 -0.14
CA VAL A 104 5.53 -14.28 -0.61
C VAL A 104 4.64 -15.25 0.17
N ILE A 105 5.08 -16.49 0.36
CA ILE A 105 4.35 -17.50 1.14
C ILE A 105 4.14 -17.01 2.58
N LEU A 106 5.20 -16.52 3.23
CA LEU A 106 5.14 -16.02 4.60
C LEU A 106 4.18 -14.84 4.71
N ARG A 107 4.20 -13.91 3.75
CA ARG A 107 3.27 -12.77 3.70
C ARG A 107 1.81 -13.23 3.72
N TYR A 108 1.44 -14.15 2.82
CA TYR A 108 0.06 -14.62 2.74
C TYR A 108 -0.33 -15.52 3.91
N ALA A 109 0.58 -16.36 4.40
CA ALA A 109 0.33 -17.17 5.59
C ALA A 109 0.03 -16.30 6.82
N LEU A 110 0.81 -15.24 7.04
CA LEU A 110 0.57 -14.27 8.11
C LEU A 110 -0.72 -13.48 7.89
N GLY A 111 -0.98 -13.02 6.66
CA GLY A 111 -2.21 -12.28 6.34
C GLY A 111 -3.48 -13.12 6.54
N ILE A 112 -3.48 -14.38 6.10
CA ILE A 112 -4.60 -15.31 6.25
C ILE A 112 -4.80 -15.70 7.72
N SER A 113 -3.72 -16.02 8.44
CA SER A 113 -3.82 -16.39 9.86
C SER A 113 -4.34 -15.24 10.73
N MET A 114 -3.81 -14.02 10.55
CA MET A 114 -4.32 -12.82 11.22
C MET A 114 -5.76 -12.50 10.81
N GLY A 115 -6.10 -12.68 9.53
CA GLY A 115 -7.45 -12.44 9.03
C GLY A 115 -8.49 -13.40 9.60
N LEU A 116 -8.15 -14.68 9.72
CA LEU A 116 -8.99 -15.68 10.41
C LEU A 116 -9.15 -15.31 11.89
N LEU A 117 -8.10 -14.84 12.54
CA LEU A 117 -8.17 -14.39 13.93
C LEU A 117 -9.15 -13.21 14.08
N ILE A 118 -9.11 -12.23 13.17
CA ILE A 118 -10.07 -11.11 13.15
C ILE A 118 -11.50 -11.63 12.91
N TRP A 119 -11.68 -12.55 11.96
CA TRP A 119 -13.00 -13.09 11.61
C TRP A 119 -13.69 -13.76 12.80
N PHE A 120 -12.98 -14.59 13.54
CA PHE A 120 -13.53 -15.35 14.67
C PHE A 120 -13.59 -14.57 15.98
N PHE A 121 -12.57 -13.76 16.29
CA PHE A 121 -12.43 -13.17 17.63
C PHE A 121 -12.89 -11.72 17.75
N LEU A 122 -12.98 -10.95 16.65
CA LEU A 122 -13.32 -9.53 16.74
C LEU A 122 -14.84 -9.35 16.84
N PRO A 123 -15.42 -8.85 17.95
CA PRO A 123 -16.87 -8.78 18.14
C PRO A 123 -17.48 -7.54 17.49
N VAL A 124 -17.28 -7.38 16.18
CA VAL A 124 -17.83 -6.27 15.38
C VAL A 124 -18.75 -6.80 14.28
N ASP A 125 -19.39 -5.89 13.56
CA ASP A 125 -20.24 -6.22 12.42
C ASP A 125 -19.50 -7.06 11.36
N ILE A 126 -20.23 -7.96 10.70
CA ILE A 126 -19.70 -8.89 9.70
C ILE A 126 -19.02 -8.16 8.54
N LEU A 127 -19.56 -7.02 8.12
CA LEU A 127 -19.00 -6.20 7.05
C LEU A 127 -17.63 -5.66 7.44
N ILE A 128 -17.48 -5.20 8.68
CA ILE A 128 -16.22 -4.67 9.19
C ILE A 128 -15.17 -5.78 9.27
N ARG A 129 -15.53 -6.97 9.76
CA ARG A 129 -14.62 -8.13 9.78
C ARG A 129 -14.16 -8.52 8.38
N LYS A 130 -15.09 -8.55 7.41
CA LYS A 130 -14.80 -8.87 6.01
C LYS A 130 -13.84 -7.86 5.39
N ILE A 131 -14.09 -6.56 5.56
CA ILE A 131 -13.21 -5.49 5.06
C ILE A 131 -11.83 -5.60 5.69
N ALA A 132 -11.73 -5.79 7.02
CA ALA A 132 -10.46 -5.91 7.71
C ALA A 132 -9.65 -7.13 7.24
N PHE A 133 -10.31 -8.28 7.03
CA PHE A 133 -9.66 -9.47 6.48
C PHE A 133 -9.16 -9.22 5.06
N LEU A 134 -9.99 -8.69 4.16
CA LEU A 134 -9.57 -8.37 2.80
C LEU A 134 -8.36 -7.42 2.76
N CYS A 135 -8.28 -6.47 3.71
CA CYS A 135 -7.14 -5.57 3.81
C CYS A 135 -5.80 -6.28 4.10
N LEU A 136 -5.83 -7.39 4.85
CA LEU A 136 -4.62 -8.16 5.16
C LEU A 136 -4.10 -8.98 3.97
N ILE A 137 -4.94 -9.18 2.96
CA ILE A 137 -4.63 -9.98 1.76
C ILE A 137 -4.37 -9.09 0.54
N LEU A 138 -4.44 -7.77 0.69
CA LEU A 138 -4.10 -6.82 -0.36
C LEU A 138 -2.68 -7.09 -0.92
N PRO A 139 -2.48 -6.84 -2.23
CA PRO A 139 -1.19 -7.00 -2.85
C PRO A 139 -0.16 -6.05 -2.24
N THR A 140 1.11 -6.28 -2.55
CA THR A 140 2.18 -5.40 -2.05
C THR A 140 1.98 -3.99 -2.63
N GLY A 141 2.26 -2.96 -1.82
CA GLY A 141 2.08 -1.57 -2.25
C GLY A 141 2.97 -1.21 -3.43
N PHE A 142 2.44 -0.40 -4.36
CA PHE A 142 3.15 0.00 -5.58
C PHE A 142 4.47 0.73 -5.33
N ALA A 143 4.63 1.33 -4.15
CA ALA A 143 5.83 2.09 -3.78
C ALA A 143 7.13 1.25 -3.74
N ILE A 144 7.04 -0.09 -3.72
CA ILE A 144 8.22 -0.96 -3.68
C ILE A 144 9.17 -0.78 -4.88
N VAL A 145 8.63 -0.50 -6.08
CA VAL A 145 9.42 -0.28 -7.30
C VAL A 145 10.11 1.10 -7.34
N PRO A 146 9.43 2.23 -7.11
CA PRO A 146 10.14 3.51 -7.04
C PRO A 146 11.13 3.57 -5.88
N TYR A 147 10.83 2.94 -4.73
CA TYR A 147 11.79 2.86 -3.63
C TYR A 147 12.98 1.95 -3.93
N SER A 148 12.78 0.85 -4.67
CA SER A 148 13.92 0.04 -5.09
C SER A 148 14.83 0.81 -6.03
N MET A 149 14.28 1.66 -6.90
CA MET A 149 15.07 2.58 -7.72
C MET A 149 15.77 3.66 -6.89
N GLU A 150 15.05 4.31 -5.97
CA GLU A 150 15.58 5.40 -5.13
C GLU A 150 16.73 4.94 -4.23
N PHE A 151 16.62 3.74 -3.65
CA PHE A 151 17.59 3.20 -2.72
C PHE A 151 18.59 2.22 -3.37
N GLY A 152 18.58 2.04 -4.69
CA GLY A 152 19.55 1.19 -5.38
C GLY A 152 19.38 -0.32 -5.12
N TYR A 153 18.17 -0.78 -4.79
CA TYR A 153 17.84 -2.20 -4.74
C TYR A 153 17.58 -2.79 -6.13
N ASP A 154 17.51 -4.13 -6.19
CA ASP A 154 17.12 -4.87 -7.38
C ASP A 154 15.65 -4.58 -7.76
N ARG A 155 15.50 -3.81 -8.84
CA ARG A 155 14.20 -3.37 -9.37
C ARG A 155 13.39 -4.52 -9.93
N ASP A 156 14.06 -5.48 -10.56
CA ASP A 156 13.40 -6.59 -11.23
C ASP A 156 12.81 -7.56 -10.20
N SER A 157 13.55 -7.80 -9.12
CA SER A 157 13.04 -8.53 -7.95
C SER A 157 11.83 -7.82 -7.31
N ALA A 158 11.90 -6.49 -7.13
CA ALA A 158 10.79 -5.71 -6.58
C ALA A 158 9.54 -5.73 -7.48
N GLY A 159 9.72 -5.61 -8.80
CA GLY A 159 8.66 -5.71 -9.80
C GLY A 159 8.06 -7.12 -9.85
N ALA A 160 8.87 -8.17 -9.75
CA ALA A 160 8.40 -9.54 -9.71
C ALA A 160 7.51 -9.81 -8.47
N VAL A 161 7.94 -9.40 -7.28
CA VAL A 161 7.14 -9.53 -6.05
C VAL A 161 5.83 -8.76 -6.16
N MET A 162 5.86 -7.52 -6.65
CA MET A 162 4.65 -6.73 -6.85
C MET A 162 3.66 -7.45 -7.79
N ASN A 163 4.12 -7.89 -8.96
CA ASN A 163 3.27 -8.54 -9.96
C ASN A 163 2.67 -9.86 -9.47
N ILE A 164 3.46 -10.70 -8.80
CA ILE A 164 2.98 -11.99 -8.28
C ILE A 164 1.96 -11.77 -7.18
N THR A 165 2.24 -10.86 -6.24
CA THR A 165 1.28 -10.56 -5.18
C THR A 165 0.00 -9.91 -5.72
N LEU A 166 0.08 -9.10 -6.76
CA LEU A 166 -1.07 -8.57 -7.49
C LEU A 166 -1.97 -9.71 -7.98
N ILE A 167 -1.41 -10.69 -8.70
CA ILE A 167 -2.15 -11.83 -9.24
C ILE A 167 -2.73 -12.69 -8.10
N ILE A 168 -1.91 -13.08 -7.12
CA ILE A 168 -2.35 -13.94 -6.01
C ILE A 168 -3.46 -13.25 -5.19
N SER A 169 -3.26 -11.97 -4.84
CA SER A 169 -4.25 -11.20 -4.09
C SER A 169 -5.55 -11.02 -4.86
N PHE A 170 -5.49 -10.82 -6.18
CA PHE A 170 -6.71 -10.72 -7.01
C PHE A 170 -7.58 -11.97 -6.86
N PHE A 171 -7.00 -13.16 -7.04
CA PHE A 171 -7.74 -14.42 -6.89
C PHE A 171 -8.19 -14.68 -5.45
N LEU A 172 -7.33 -14.44 -4.46
CA LEU A 172 -7.68 -14.63 -3.05
C LEU A 172 -8.82 -13.71 -2.62
N MET A 173 -8.76 -12.43 -2.97
CA MET A 173 -9.81 -11.46 -2.63
C MET A 173 -11.15 -11.87 -3.24
N TRP A 174 -11.16 -12.33 -4.49
CA TRP A 174 -12.37 -12.79 -5.15
C TRP A 174 -12.94 -14.04 -4.48
N GLY A 175 -12.08 -15.03 -4.21
CA GLY A 175 -12.47 -16.26 -3.50
C GLY A 175 -13.03 -15.99 -2.10
N LEU A 176 -12.36 -15.15 -1.31
CA LEU A 176 -12.84 -14.76 0.02
C LEU A 176 -14.13 -13.95 -0.02
N THR A 177 -14.32 -13.10 -1.03
CA THR A 177 -15.55 -12.31 -1.14
C THR A 177 -16.78 -13.17 -1.42
N ILE A 178 -16.59 -14.29 -2.14
CA ILE A 178 -17.65 -15.26 -2.43
C ILE A 178 -17.92 -16.17 -1.22
N LEU A 179 -16.87 -16.53 -0.47
CA LEU A 179 -16.93 -17.55 0.58
C LEU A 179 -17.35 -16.98 1.96
N LEU A 180 -17.09 -15.70 2.22
CA LEU A 180 -17.45 -14.96 3.44
C LEU A 180 -18.61 -14.00 3.20
#